data_AF-A0A7K7GNQ3-F1
#
_entry.id   AF-A0A7K7GNQ3-F1
#
_cell.length_a   1.000
_cell.length_b   1.000
_cell.length_c   1.000
_cell.angle_alpha   90.00
_cell.angle_beta   90.00
_cell.angle_gamma   90.00
#
_symmetry.space_group_name_H-M   'P 1'
#
loop_
_entity.id
_entity.type
_entity.pdbx_description
1 polymer ?
#
loop_
_entity_poly.entity_id
_entity_poly.type
_entity_poly.pdbx_seq_one_letter_code
_entity_poly.pdbx_strand_id
1 'polypeptide(L)'
;LQALNSFHSNLVIHRDVKSENILLRMDGSIKLADFGLCAVLIREQSQRSLMVGTAPWMALEYVNKDACGTKVDIWSLGIVVIEILQGEPPYS
;
A
#
# COMPACT_ATOMS: atom_id res chain seq x y z
N LEU A 1 2.46 8.33 -7.27
CA LEU A 1 1.04 8.07 -7.66
C LEU A 1 0.89 7.29 -8.98
N GLN A 2 1.73 7.51 -10.00
CA GLN A 2 1.59 6.83 -11.31
C GLN A 2 1.46 5.30 -11.21
N ALA A 3 2.35 4.64 -10.46
CA ALA A 3 2.31 3.19 -10.25
C ALA A 3 0.99 2.71 -9.61
N LEU A 4 0.55 3.35 -8.51
CA LEU A 4 -0.70 3.03 -7.84
C LEU A 4 -1.91 3.24 -8.75
N ASN A 5 -1.93 4.32 -9.54
CA ASN A 5 -3.00 4.56 -10.51
C ASN A 5 -3.07 3.43 -11.55
N SER A 6 -1.93 2.98 -12.08
CA SER A 6 -1.87 1.85 -13.01
C SER A 6 -2.30 0.53 -12.36
N PHE A 7 -2.01 0.31 -11.08
CA PHE A 7 -2.42 -0.91 -10.38
C PHE A 7 -3.93 -0.90 -10.15
N HIS A 8 -4.43 0.21 -9.61
CA HIS A 8 -5.82 0.39 -9.23
C HIS A 8 -6.76 0.37 -10.44
N SER A 9 -6.32 0.88 -11.60
CA SER A 9 -7.08 0.79 -12.86
C SER A 9 -7.22 -0.65 -13.37
N ASN A 10 -6.30 -1.54 -12.99
CA ASN A 10 -6.33 -2.97 -13.31
C ASN A 10 -6.89 -3.81 -12.15
N LEU A 11 -7.55 -3.18 -11.18
CA LEU A 11 -8.09 -3.84 -9.99
C LEU A 11 -7.02 -4.58 -9.15
N VAL A 12 -5.75 -4.15 -9.23
CA VAL A 12 -4.65 -4.68 -8.43
C VAL A 12 -4.44 -3.79 -7.21
N ILE A 13 -4.29 -4.38 -6.03
CA ILE A 13 -3.87 -3.72 -4.79
C ILE A 13 -2.45 -4.19 -4.45
N HIS A 14 -1.59 -3.29 -4.00
CA HIS A 14 -0.23 -3.61 -3.58
C HIS A 14 -0.15 -4.26 -2.20
N ARG A 15 -0.91 -3.75 -1.21
CA ARG A 15 -1.01 -4.23 0.18
C ARG A 15 0.26 -4.12 1.04
N ASP A 16 1.32 -3.51 0.52
CA ASP A 16 2.58 -3.28 1.27
C ASP A 16 3.31 -2.03 0.80
N VAL A 17 2.56 -0.93 0.70
CA VAL A 17 3.17 0.38 0.39
C VAL A 17 3.82 0.90 1.67
N LYS A 18 5.14 1.02 1.66
CA LYS A 18 5.97 1.56 2.75
C LYS A 18 7.24 2.18 2.18
N SER A 19 7.94 2.98 2.97
CA SER A 19 9.18 3.65 2.55
C SER A 19 10.23 2.68 1.99
N GLU A 20 10.42 1.51 2.63
CA GLU A 20 11.35 0.45 2.20
C GLU A 20 11.09 -0.04 0.76
N ASN A 21 9.82 0.02 0.33
CA ASN A 21 9.38 -0.45 -0.99
C ASN A 21 9.31 0.69 -2.03
N ILE A 22 9.73 1.92 -1.67
CA ILE A 22 9.82 3.06 -2.58
C ILE A 22 11.30 3.33 -2.87
N LEU A 23 11.75 2.87 -4.04
CA LEU A 23 13.14 2.95 -4.46
C LEU A 23 13.40 4.25 -5.22
N LEU A 24 14.45 4.98 -4.83
CA LEU A 24 14.99 6.12 -5.55
C LEU A 24 16.18 5.68 -6.41
N ARG A 25 16.12 5.98 -7.70
CA ARG A 25 17.23 5.77 -8.62
C ARG A 25 18.17 6.98 -8.64
N MET A 26 19.40 6.77 -9.12
CA MET A 26 20.42 7.82 -9.25
C MET A 26 20.01 8.97 -10.19
N ASP A 27 19.09 8.72 -11.11
CA ASP A 27 18.52 9.72 -12.02
C ASP A 27 17.36 10.52 -11.37
N GLY A 28 17.10 10.30 -10.08
CA GLY A 28 16.00 10.94 -9.35
C GLY A 28 14.63 10.32 -9.60
N SER A 29 14.54 9.25 -10.40
CA SER A 29 13.26 8.57 -10.64
C SER A 29 12.87 7.65 -9.47
N ILE A 30 11.58 7.59 -9.18
CA ILE A 30 11.01 6.80 -8.09
C ILE A 30 10.32 5.57 -8.66
N LYS A 31 10.55 4.40 -8.05
CA LYS A 31 9.89 3.14 -8.40
C LYS A 31 9.31 2.47 -7.17
N LEU A 32 8.11 1.91 -7.34
CA LEU A 32 7.52 1.00 -6.35
C LEU A 32 8.10 -0.40 -6.56
N ALA A 33 8.39 -1.10 -5.47
CA ALA A 33 9.00 -2.41 -5.42
C ALA A 33 8.23 -3.35 -4.48
N ASP A 34 8.65 -4.61 -4.47
CA ASP A 34 8.07 -5.72 -3.71
C ASP A 34 6.57 -5.98 -3.96
N PHE A 35 6.31 -6.72 -5.04
CA PHE A 35 4.96 -7.10 -5.44
C PHE A 35 4.51 -8.43 -4.83
N GLY A 36 5.24 -8.98 -3.85
CA GLY A 36 4.95 -10.30 -3.26
C GLY A 36 3.59 -10.37 -2.57
N LEU A 37 3.07 -9.23 -2.12
CA LEU A 37 1.77 -9.11 -1.50
C LEU A 37 0.71 -8.51 -2.42
N CYS A 38 0.95 -8.34 -3.73
CA CYS A 38 -0.10 -7.84 -4.62
C CYS A 38 -1.30 -8.81 -4.71
N ALA A 39 -2.50 -8.27 -4.94
CA ALA A 39 -3.71 -9.06 -5.16
C ALA A 39 -4.65 -8.39 -6.17
N VAL A 40 -5.33 -9.22 -6.98
CA VAL A 40 -6.43 -8.77 -7.86
C VAL A 40 -7.73 -8.78 -7.06
N LEU A 41 -8.45 -7.67 -7.09
CA LEU A 41 -9.81 -7.55 -6.55
C LEU A 41 -10.79 -8.33 -7.43
N ILE A 42 -11.11 -9.55 -7.03
CA ILE A 42 -12.19 -10.35 -7.65
C ILE A 42 -13.50 -10.02 -6.94
N ARG A 43 -14.54 -9.62 -7.71
CA ARG A 43 -15.84 -9.18 -7.18
C ARG A 43 -16.51 -10.17 -6.21
N GLU A 44 -16.22 -11.47 -6.33
CA GLU A 44 -16.79 -12.53 -5.49
C GLU A 44 -15.98 -12.85 -4.21
N GLN A 45 -14.73 -12.37 -4.12
CA GLN A 45 -13.82 -12.63 -2.98
C GLN A 45 -13.55 -11.40 -2.09
N SER A 46 -14.22 -10.26 -2.36
CA SER A 46 -14.00 -8.97 -1.68
C SER A 46 -14.25 -8.98 -0.16
N GLN A 47 -14.75 -10.08 0.40
CA GLN A 47 -15.12 -10.17 1.81
C GLN A 47 -14.05 -10.79 2.73
N ARG A 48 -12.96 -11.37 2.20
CA ARG A 48 -11.88 -11.94 3.03
C ARG A 48 -10.50 -11.71 2.44
N SER A 49 -10.00 -10.49 2.56
CA SER A 49 -8.57 -10.24 2.37
C SER A 49 -7.80 -10.83 3.54
N LEU A 50 -6.79 -11.66 3.24
CA LEU A 50 -5.79 -12.05 4.22
C LEU A 50 -5.11 -10.80 4.77
N MET A 51 -5.00 -10.70 6.10
CA MET A 51 -4.29 -9.62 6.79
C MET A 51 -2.79 -9.82 6.58
N VAL A 52 -2.21 -9.10 5.62
CA VAL A 52 -0.79 -9.16 5.24
C VAL A 52 -0.24 -7.74 5.13
N GLY A 53 1.09 -7.58 5.14
CA GLY A 53 1.73 -6.27 5.06
C GLY A 53 2.27 -5.78 6.40
N THR A 54 2.72 -4.52 6.42
CA THR A 54 3.50 -3.98 7.54
C THR A 54 2.66 -3.06 8.43
N ALA A 55 2.48 -3.43 9.71
CA ALA A 55 1.46 -2.88 10.61
C ALA A 55 1.35 -1.34 10.69
N PRO A 56 2.44 -0.56 10.82
CA PRO A 56 2.34 0.91 10.92
C PRO A 56 1.71 1.58 9.68
N TRP A 57 1.78 0.95 8.51
CA TRP A 57 1.25 1.47 7.25
C TRP A 57 -0.15 0.93 6.91
N MET A 58 -0.73 0.05 7.74
CA MET A 58 -2.01 -0.58 7.44
C MET A 58 -3.21 0.32 7.76
N ALA A 59 -4.22 0.31 6.88
CA ALA A 59 -5.48 1.00 7.09
C ALA A 59 -6.35 0.29 8.14
N LEU A 60 -7.16 1.02 8.90
CA LEU A 60 -7.99 0.45 9.97
C LEU A 60 -9.03 -0.55 9.44
N GLU A 61 -9.67 -0.26 8.31
CA GLU A 61 -10.59 -1.18 7.65
C GLU A 61 -9.90 -2.49 7.23
N TYR A 62 -8.59 -2.43 6.94
CA TYR A 62 -7.80 -3.59 6.58
C TYR A 62 -7.43 -4.44 7.79
N VAL A 63 -7.15 -3.81 8.93
CA VAL A 63 -6.91 -4.47 10.23
C VAL A 63 -8.20 -5.10 10.78
N ASN A 64 -9.33 -4.41 10.62
CA ASN A 64 -10.65 -4.87 11.07
C ASN A 64 -11.24 -6.00 10.20
N LYS A 65 -10.55 -6.38 9.12
CA LYS A 65 -11.00 -7.38 8.13
C LYS A 65 -12.32 -6.99 7.46
N ASP A 66 -12.57 -5.69 7.34
CA ASP A 66 -13.68 -5.15 6.56
C ASP A 66 -13.42 -5.35 5.07
N ALA A 67 -14.46 -5.15 4.24
CA ALA A 67 -14.32 -5.14 2.81
C ALA A 67 -13.35 -4.02 2.39
N CYS A 68 -12.16 -4.41 1.94
CA CYS A 68 -11.09 -3.50 1.57
C CYS A 68 -10.92 -3.46 0.05
N GLY A 69 -10.60 -2.26 -0.44
CA GLY A 69 -10.36 -1.99 -1.85
C GLY A 69 -9.01 -1.32 -2.05
N THR A 70 -8.82 -0.71 -3.22
CA THR A 70 -7.61 0.02 -3.60
C THR A 70 -7.24 1.17 -2.66
N LYS A 71 -8.19 1.65 -1.84
CA LYS A 71 -8.01 2.72 -0.87
C LYS A 71 -7.00 2.40 0.23
N VAL A 72 -6.76 1.13 0.54
CA VAL A 72 -5.77 0.74 1.56
C VAL A 72 -4.35 1.18 1.15
N ASP A 73 -3.98 1.09 -0.12
CA ASP A 73 -2.68 1.57 -0.61
C ASP A 73 -2.55 3.10 -0.51
N ILE A 74 -3.67 3.82 -0.59
CA ILE A 74 -3.71 5.29 -0.46
C ILE A 74 -3.49 5.69 0.99
N TRP A 75 -4.09 4.96 1.94
CA TRP A 75 -3.79 5.13 3.36
C TRP A 75 -2.31 4.90 3.65
N SER A 76 -1.77 3.76 3.20
CA SER A 76 -0.36 3.41 3.39
C SER A 76 0.58 4.47 2.79
N LEU A 77 0.26 5.01 1.61
CA LEU A 77 0.99 6.15 1.04
C LEU A 77 0.93 7.39 1.93
N GLY A 78 -0.21 7.68 2.56
CA GLY A 78 -0.35 8.75 3.53
C GLY A 78 0.59 8.58 4.72
N ILE A 79 0.74 7.35 5.22
CA ILE A 79 1.71 7.03 6.28
C ILE A 79 3.14 7.28 5.79
N VAL A 80 3.49 6.89 4.57
CA VAL A 80 4.82 7.18 4.00
C VAL A 80 5.07 8.70 3.91
N VAL A 81 4.07 9.50 3.57
CA VAL A 81 4.23 10.96 3.54
C VAL A 81 4.53 11.50 4.94
N ILE A 82 3.84 11.00 5.98
CA ILE A 82 4.12 11.38 7.37
C ILE A 82 5.56 10.99 7.75
N GLU A 83 5.96 9.75 7.43
CA GLU A 83 7.30 9.23 7.68
C GLU A 83 8.39 10.08 7.02
N ILE A 84 8.19 10.53 5.77
CA ILE A 84 9.13 11.43 5.09
C ILE A 84 9.28 12.76 5.84
N LEU A 85 8.20 13.26 6.43
CA LEU A 85 8.20 14.54 7.16
C LEU A 85 8.76 14.42 8.58
N GLN A 86 8.57 13.27 9.24
CA GLN A 86 8.89 13.07 10.65
C GLN A 86 10.15 12.22 10.88
N GLY A 87 10.63 11.51 9.86
CA GLY A 87 11.76 10.58 9.93
C GLY A 87 11.38 9.16 10.34
N GLU A 88 10.17 8.95 10.87
CA GLU A 88 9.65 7.66 11.30
C GLU A 88 8.14 7.57 11.05
N PRO A 89 7.58 6.37 10.80
CA PRO A 89 6.14 6.19 10.70
C PRO A 89 5.49 6.50 12.06
N PRO A 90 4.24 7.00 12.09
CA PRO A 90 3.56 7.33 13.33
C PRO A 90 3.40 6.07 14.20
N TYR A 91 3.63 6.23 15.51
CA TYR A 91 3.55 5.16 16.50
C TYR A 91 4.55 4.01 16.29
N SER A 92 5.76 4.36 15.82
CA SER A 92 6.91 3.45 15.66
C SER A 92 7.50 2.93 16.96
#